data_AF-A0A117SJ71-F1
#
_entry.id   AF-A0A117SJ71-F1
#
_cell.length_a   1.000
_cell.length_b   1.000
_cell.length_c   1.000
_cell.angle_alpha   90.00
_cell.angle_beta   90.00
_cell.angle_gamma   90.00
#
_symmetry.space_group_name_H-M   'P 1'
#
loop_
_entity.id
_entity.type
_entity.pdbx_description
1 polymer ?
#
loop_
_entity_poly.entity_id
_entity_poly.type
_entity_poly.pdbx_seq_one_letter_code
_entity_poly.pdbx_strand_id
1 'polypeptide(L)'
;MSEHIFLLYTLMQKMIINKTFEVKMENSIDMRWKIKHGMYITGTKTPYDFLKSIERHNMSSFVNRITQNVLLLAGKNDQYVPVERAVQVQKELVNVSSIALRIYTEAEGGAQHCQVGNPAIVLEEIYKFLEQFN
;
A
#
# COMPACT_ATOMS: atom_id res chain seq x y z
N MET A 1 -7.08 8.14 -4.35
CA MET A 1 -8.56 8.19 -4.40
C MET A 1 -8.95 9.64 -4.64
N SER A 2 -9.88 9.95 -5.55
CA SER A 2 -10.28 11.36 -5.79
C SER A 2 -10.96 11.95 -4.55
N GLU A 3 -10.77 13.24 -4.30
CA GLU A 3 -11.29 13.94 -3.11
C GLU A 3 -12.80 13.72 -2.89
N HIS A 4 -13.57 13.68 -3.99
CA HIS A 4 -15.01 13.41 -3.95
C HIS A 4 -15.39 12.01 -3.43
N ILE A 5 -14.61 10.97 -3.75
CA ILE A 5 -14.89 9.61 -3.27
C ILE A 5 -14.53 9.51 -1.78
N PHE A 6 -13.47 10.18 -1.35
CA PHE A 6 -13.10 10.28 0.06
C PHE A 6 -14.20 10.98 0.88
N LEU A 7 -14.74 12.10 0.38
CA LEU A 7 -15.85 12.80 1.03
C LEU A 7 -17.10 11.91 1.17
N LEU A 8 -17.50 11.24 0.09
CA LEU A 8 -18.65 10.32 0.11
C LEU A 8 -18.44 9.15 1.08
N TYR A 9 -17.21 8.67 1.18
CA TYR A 9 -16.81 7.62 2.12
C TYR A 9 -16.94 8.07 3.57
N THR A 10 -16.45 9.28 3.89
CA THR A 10 -16.59 9.90 5.21
C THR A 10 -18.05 10.17 5.57
N LEU A 11 -18.88 10.54 4.59
CA LEU A 11 -20.33 10.71 4.75
C LEU A 11 -21.14 9.41 4.70
N MET A 12 -20.46 8.25 4.66
CA MET A 12 -21.07 6.91 4.66
C MET A 12 -22.12 6.68 3.55
N GLN A 13 -21.94 7.32 2.39
CA GLN A 13 -22.86 7.25 1.26
C GLN A 13 -22.71 5.92 0.48
N LYS A 14 -23.07 4.81 1.12
CA LYS A 14 -22.89 3.43 0.63
C LYS A 14 -23.43 3.22 -0.79
N MET A 15 -24.63 3.73 -1.09
CA MET A 15 -25.26 3.57 -2.41
C MET A 15 -24.44 4.25 -3.52
N ILE A 16 -24.01 5.49 -3.30
CA ILE A 16 -23.25 6.27 -4.28
C ILE A 16 -21.88 5.63 -4.53
N ILE A 17 -21.22 5.18 -3.47
CA ILE A 17 -19.91 4.51 -3.56
C ILE A 17 -20.05 3.20 -4.35
N ASN A 18 -20.99 2.34 -3.98
CA ASN A 18 -21.21 1.07 -4.69
C ASN A 18 -21.50 1.33 -6.18
N LYS A 19 -22.38 2.27 -6.49
CA LYS A 19 -22.70 2.60 -7.89
C LYS A 19 -21.49 3.13 -8.67
N THR A 20 -20.67 3.97 -8.03
CA THR A 20 -19.44 4.49 -8.63
C THR A 20 -18.46 3.35 -8.94
N PHE A 21 -18.29 2.41 -8.00
CA PHE A 21 -17.42 1.25 -8.21
C PHE A 21 -17.97 0.30 -9.28
N GLU A 22 -19.28 0.06 -9.33
CA GLU A 22 -19.92 -0.72 -10.41
C GLU A 22 -19.56 -0.16 -11.79
N VAL A 23 -19.78 1.14 -12.01
CA VAL A 23 -19.46 1.82 -13.28
C VAL A 23 -17.95 1.73 -13.59
N LYS A 24 -17.08 1.91 -12.60
CA LYS A 24 -15.63 1.80 -12.81
C LYS A 24 -15.17 0.37 -13.13
N MET A 25 -15.76 -0.63 -12.49
CA MET A 25 -15.50 -2.05 -12.77
C MET A 25 -16.03 -2.47 -14.14
N GLU A 26 -17.09 -1.82 -14.64
CA GLU A 26 -17.58 -2.04 -16.00
C GLU A 26 -16.54 -1.65 -17.05
N ASN A 27 -15.83 -0.55 -16.83
CA ASN A 27 -14.89 0.04 -17.76
C ASN A 27 -13.42 -0.36 -17.56
N SER A 28 -13.10 -1.19 -16.56
CA SER A 28 -11.73 -1.62 -16.27
C SER A 28 -11.67 -3.05 -15.75
N ILE A 29 -11.00 -3.92 -16.51
CA ILE A 29 -10.77 -5.32 -16.15
C ILE A 29 -9.94 -5.41 -14.86
N ASP A 30 -8.89 -4.58 -14.76
CA ASP A 30 -8.02 -4.50 -13.58
C ASP A 30 -8.80 -4.09 -12.32
N MET A 31 -9.59 -3.02 -12.40
CA MET A 31 -10.43 -2.57 -11.27
C MET A 31 -11.44 -3.64 -10.87
N ARG A 32 -12.10 -4.27 -11.86
CA ARG A 32 -13.06 -5.35 -11.63
C ARG A 32 -12.43 -6.51 -10.89
N TRP A 33 -11.24 -6.94 -11.32
CA TRP A 33 -10.52 -8.02 -10.66
C TRP A 33 -10.13 -7.65 -9.23
N LYS A 34 -9.49 -6.47 -9.03
CA LYS A 34 -9.04 -5.99 -7.71
C LYS A 34 -10.17 -5.94 -6.69
N ILE A 35 -11.30 -5.34 -7.05
CA ILE A 35 -12.43 -5.17 -6.14
C ILE A 35 -13.13 -6.49 -5.86
N LYS A 36 -13.42 -7.30 -6.88
CA LYS A 36 -14.05 -8.62 -6.66
C LYS A 36 -13.18 -9.55 -5.83
N HIS A 37 -11.87 -9.57 -6.11
CA HIS A 37 -10.94 -10.41 -5.37
C HIS A 37 -10.75 -9.91 -3.93
N GLY A 38 -10.66 -8.59 -3.73
CA GLY A 38 -10.64 -7.98 -2.40
C GLY A 38 -11.90 -8.31 -1.59
N MET A 39 -13.08 -8.24 -2.22
CA MET A 39 -14.35 -8.65 -1.61
C MET A 39 -14.35 -10.13 -1.22
N TYR A 40 -13.85 -11.00 -2.11
CA TYR A 40 -13.70 -12.43 -1.84
C TYR A 40 -12.82 -12.72 -0.62
N ILE A 41 -11.60 -12.17 -0.58
CA ILE A 41 -10.64 -12.40 0.54
C ILE A 41 -11.19 -11.86 1.86
N THR A 42 -11.89 -10.74 1.83
CA THR A 42 -12.42 -10.10 3.04
C THR A 42 -13.81 -10.61 3.45
N GLY A 43 -14.43 -11.51 2.67
CA GLY A 43 -15.79 -12.01 2.90
C GLY A 43 -16.87 -10.93 2.79
N THR A 44 -16.58 -9.81 2.12
CA THR A 44 -17.52 -8.68 1.99
C THR A 44 -18.36 -8.78 0.73
N LYS A 45 -19.55 -8.18 0.75
CA LYS A 45 -20.55 -8.32 -0.33
C LYS A 45 -20.69 -7.10 -1.22
N THR A 46 -20.09 -5.96 -0.83
CA THR A 46 -20.15 -4.72 -1.62
C THR A 46 -18.80 -4.00 -1.62
N PRO A 47 -18.48 -3.20 -2.66
CA PRO A 47 -17.27 -2.39 -2.68
C PRO A 47 -17.12 -1.47 -1.46
N TYR A 48 -18.21 -0.87 -0.97
CA TYR A 48 -18.20 -0.06 0.25
C TYR A 48 -17.78 -0.88 1.48
N ASP A 49 -18.36 -2.07 1.67
CA ASP A 49 -18.05 -2.92 2.81
C ASP A 49 -16.60 -3.43 2.73
N PHE A 50 -16.09 -3.70 1.52
CA PHE A 50 -14.68 -4.00 1.27
C PHE A 50 -13.76 -2.85 1.70
N LEU A 51 -14.05 -1.61 1.28
CA LEU A 51 -13.27 -0.42 1.68
C LEU A 51 -13.25 -0.25 3.20
N LYS A 52 -14.41 -0.39 3.85
CA LYS A 52 -14.51 -0.39 5.32
C LYS A 52 -13.73 -1.52 5.98
N SER A 53 -13.60 -2.66 5.30
CA SER A 53 -12.80 -3.79 5.77
C SER A 53 -11.31 -3.48 5.78
N ILE A 54 -10.79 -2.98 4.66
CA ILE A 54 -9.36 -2.67 4.53
C ILE A 54 -8.94 -1.43 5.32
N GLU A 55 -9.85 -0.47 5.59
CA GLU A 55 -9.57 0.70 6.43
C GLU A 55 -9.07 0.31 7.84
N ARG A 56 -9.51 -0.83 8.37
CA ARG A 56 -9.05 -1.35 9.67
C ARG A 56 -7.58 -1.79 9.67
N HIS A 57 -6.99 -2.01 8.50
CA HIS A 57 -5.62 -2.46 8.34
C HIS A 57 -4.69 -1.27 8.20
N ASN A 58 -4.38 -0.63 9.33
CA ASN A 58 -3.49 0.51 9.39
C ASN A 58 -2.64 0.45 10.67
N MET A 59 -1.58 1.26 10.72
CA MET A 59 -0.63 1.29 11.84
C MET A 59 -0.86 2.45 12.81
N SER A 60 -1.90 3.28 12.60
CA SER A 60 -2.04 4.57 13.30
C SER A 60 -2.06 4.44 14.83
N SER A 61 -2.55 3.33 15.37
CA SER A 61 -2.65 3.09 16.81
C SER A 61 -1.36 2.58 17.47
N PHE A 62 -0.37 2.14 16.69
CA PHE A 62 0.86 1.51 17.22
C PHE A 62 2.15 1.91 16.51
N VAL A 63 2.11 2.76 15.48
CA VAL A 63 3.31 3.16 14.72
C VAL A 63 4.38 3.79 15.61
N ASN A 64 3.98 4.49 16.66
CA ASN A 64 4.88 5.06 17.67
C ASN A 64 5.51 4.02 18.62
N ARG A 65 5.09 2.75 18.57
CA ARG A 65 5.67 1.67 19.39
C ARG A 65 6.80 0.94 18.67
N ILE A 66 7.06 1.28 17.40
CA ILE A 66 8.15 0.71 16.62
C ILE A 66 9.43 1.45 17.02
N THR A 67 10.37 0.71 17.61
CA THR A 67 11.63 1.24 18.18
C THR A 67 12.89 0.62 17.56
N GLN A 68 12.72 -0.38 16.70
CA GLN A 68 13.78 -1.12 16.05
C GLN A 68 14.44 -0.30 14.92
N ASN A 69 15.53 -0.81 14.36
CA ASN A 69 16.03 -0.36 13.06
C ASN A 69 15.06 -0.78 11.97
N VAL A 70 14.71 0.12 11.05
CA VAL A 70 13.72 -0.13 9.99
C VAL A 70 14.31 0.10 8.60
N LEU A 71 14.12 -0.85 7.70
CA LEU A 71 14.36 -0.71 6.27
C LEU A 71 13.03 -0.62 5.53
N LEU A 72 12.81 0.49 4.83
CA LEU A 72 11.69 0.69 3.92
C LEU A 72 12.16 0.49 2.48
N LEU A 73 11.43 -0.33 1.73
CA LEU A 73 11.69 -0.62 0.31
C LEU A 73 10.47 -0.25 -0.52
N ALA A 74 10.67 0.44 -1.63
CA ALA A 74 9.59 0.80 -2.54
C ALA A 74 10.04 0.80 -4.00
N GLY A 75 9.14 0.42 -4.90
CA GLY A 75 9.31 0.60 -6.34
C GLY A 75 8.73 1.94 -6.78
N LYS A 76 9.47 2.71 -7.60
CA LYS A 76 9.01 4.00 -8.12
C LYS A 76 7.70 3.89 -8.95
N ASN A 77 7.47 2.74 -9.58
CA ASN A 77 6.33 2.46 -10.45
C ASN A 77 5.47 1.32 -9.88
N ASP A 78 5.40 1.17 -8.55
CA ASP A 78 4.52 0.19 -7.93
C ASP A 78 3.05 0.50 -8.27
N GLN A 79 2.42 -0.45 -8.97
CA GLN A 79 1.06 -0.36 -9.49
C GLN A 79 -0.03 -0.49 -8.42
N TYR A 80 0.33 -0.85 -7.19
CA TYR A 80 -0.60 -1.05 -6.08
C TYR A 80 -0.37 -0.06 -4.95
N VAL A 81 0.88 0.28 -4.64
CA VAL A 81 1.25 1.18 -3.53
C VAL A 81 2.01 2.38 -4.08
N PRO A 82 1.40 3.59 -4.08
CA PRO A 82 2.08 4.80 -4.54
C PRO A 82 3.38 5.05 -3.76
N VAL A 83 4.44 5.49 -4.45
CA VAL A 83 5.78 5.70 -3.86
C VAL A 83 5.75 6.72 -2.72
N GLU A 84 4.85 7.69 -2.77
CA GLU A 84 4.66 8.69 -1.72
C GLU A 84 4.28 8.06 -0.38
N ARG A 85 3.65 6.87 -0.40
CA ARG A 85 3.32 6.14 0.83
C ARG A 85 4.59 5.75 1.60
N ALA A 86 5.68 5.40 0.92
CA ALA A 86 6.94 5.08 1.59
C ALA A 86 7.49 6.30 2.35
N VAL A 87 7.43 7.49 1.73
CA VAL A 87 7.81 8.76 2.37
C VAL A 87 6.88 9.10 3.54
N GLN A 88 5.57 8.83 3.39
CA GLN A 88 4.62 9.01 4.49
C GLN A 88 4.91 8.09 5.67
N VAL A 89 5.13 6.79 5.44
CA VAL A 89 5.48 5.82 6.48
C VAL A 89 6.78 6.21 7.18
N GLN A 90 7.79 6.64 6.42
CA GLN A 90 9.06 7.11 6.97
C GLN A 90 8.85 8.25 7.99
N LYS A 91 7.93 9.17 7.72
CA LYS A 91 7.59 10.28 8.63
C LYS A 91 6.77 9.84 9.85
N GLU A 92 5.95 8.79 9.72
CA GLU A 92 5.13 8.26 10.82
C GLU A 92 5.96 7.45 11.83
N LEU A 93 7.11 6.90 11.41
CA LEU A 93 8.04 6.11 12.22
C LEU A 93 8.94 7.00 13.10
N VAL A 94 8.35 7.67 14.09
CA VAL A 94 9.02 8.71 14.89
C VAL A 94 9.94 8.20 16.01
N ASN A 95 9.77 6.95 16.45
CA ASN A 95 10.47 6.39 17.61
C ASN A 95 11.50 5.29 17.26
N VAL A 96 11.74 5.07 15.96
CA VAL A 96 12.67 4.04 15.47
C VAL A 96 14.12 4.40 15.78
N SER A 97 14.96 3.39 16.05
CA SER A 97 16.38 3.62 16.35
C SER A 97 17.16 4.13 15.13
N SER A 98 16.84 3.62 13.95
CA SER A 98 17.33 4.12 12.67
C SER A 98 16.35 3.77 11.57
N ILE A 99 16.37 4.53 10.48
CA ILE A 99 15.51 4.28 9.33
C ILE A 99 16.28 4.48 8.02
N ALA A 100 16.24 3.46 7.17
CA ALA A 100 16.71 3.51 5.80
C ALA A 100 15.52 3.42 4.86
N LEU A 101 15.51 4.22 3.79
CA LEU A 101 14.52 4.16 2.73
C LEU A 101 15.23 3.97 1.40
N ARG A 102 14.89 2.89 0.68
CA ARG A 102 15.35 2.62 -0.67
C ARG A 102 14.19 2.63 -1.65
N ILE A 103 14.24 3.56 -2.60
CA ILE A 103 13.32 3.61 -3.73
C ILE A 103 14.04 3.09 -4.96
N TYR A 104 13.51 2.04 -5.59
CA TYR A 104 14.07 1.43 -6.78
C TYR A 104 13.49 2.04 -8.05
N THR A 105 14.35 2.20 -9.06
CA THR A 105 13.99 2.76 -10.36
C THR A 105 13.98 1.71 -11.47
N GLU A 106 13.51 2.10 -12.65
CA GLU A 106 13.45 1.19 -13.80
C GLU A 106 14.85 0.75 -14.24
N ALA A 107 15.84 1.65 -14.13
CA ALA A 107 17.22 1.38 -14.50
C ALA A 107 17.84 0.22 -13.70
N GLU A 108 17.29 -0.06 -12.52
CA GLU A 108 17.77 -1.12 -11.62
C GLU A 108 16.95 -2.42 -11.77
N GLY A 109 15.85 -2.38 -12.53
CA GLY A 109 14.88 -3.47 -12.66
C GLY A 109 13.95 -3.64 -11.46
N GLY A 110 14.07 -2.81 -10.42
CA GLY A 110 13.28 -2.89 -9.18
C GLY A 110 12.05 -1.99 -9.12
N ALA A 111 11.69 -1.24 -10.15
CA ALA A 111 10.65 -0.21 -10.03
C ALA A 111 9.23 -0.72 -9.71
N GLN A 112 8.93 -2.00 -9.97
CA GLN A 112 7.58 -2.54 -9.84
C GLN A 112 7.31 -3.12 -8.45
N HIS A 113 6.06 -3.51 -8.21
CA HIS A 113 5.63 -4.09 -6.94
C HIS A 113 6.51 -5.28 -6.52
N CYS A 114 6.89 -5.29 -5.25
CA CYS A 114 7.82 -6.26 -4.67
C CYS A 114 9.16 -6.38 -5.41
N GLN A 115 9.53 -5.38 -6.23
CA GLN A 115 10.73 -5.40 -7.06
C GLN A 115 10.82 -6.66 -7.94
N VAL A 116 9.67 -7.16 -8.42
CA VAL A 116 9.57 -8.43 -9.15
C VAL A 116 10.43 -8.49 -10.41
N GLY A 117 10.74 -7.34 -11.02
CA GLY A 117 11.62 -7.26 -12.19
C GLY A 117 13.08 -7.58 -11.90
N ASN A 118 13.52 -7.46 -10.64
CA ASN A 118 14.86 -7.84 -10.20
C ASN A 118 14.88 -8.12 -8.69
N PRO A 119 14.43 -9.31 -8.23
CA PRO A 119 14.33 -9.60 -6.79
C PRO A 119 15.69 -9.67 -6.07
N ALA A 120 16.77 -9.97 -6.80
CA ALA A 120 18.11 -10.16 -6.23
C ALA A 120 18.63 -8.90 -5.53
N ILE A 121 18.41 -7.71 -6.13
CA ILE A 121 18.88 -6.44 -5.55
C ILE A 121 18.23 -6.15 -4.19
N VAL A 122 16.98 -6.58 -4.01
CA VAL A 122 16.27 -6.42 -2.74
C VAL A 122 16.80 -7.36 -1.69
N LEU A 123 17.05 -8.61 -2.07
CA LEU A 123 17.62 -9.59 -1.14
C LEU A 123 19.00 -9.11 -0.67
N GLU A 124 19.85 -8.63 -1.57
CA GLU A 124 21.15 -8.05 -1.22
C GLU A 124 21.01 -6.84 -0.27
N GLU A 125 20.07 -5.94 -0.53
CA GLU A 125 19.81 -4.78 0.34
C GLU A 125 19.35 -5.22 1.74
N ILE A 126 18.45 -6.21 1.82
CA ILE A 126 17.98 -6.78 3.10
C ILE A 126 19.14 -7.43 3.85
N TYR A 127 19.98 -8.22 3.19
CA TYR A 127 21.15 -8.84 3.82
C TYR A 127 22.11 -7.80 4.37
N LYS A 128 22.48 -6.80 3.55
CA LYS A 128 23.36 -5.70 3.97
C LYS A 128 22.80 -4.93 5.14
N PHE A 129 21.49 -4.72 5.19
CA PHE A 129 20.83 -4.06 6.31
C PHE A 129 20.88 -4.90 7.60
N LEU A 130 20.61 -6.20 7.51
CA LEU A 130 20.65 -7.10 8.67
C LEU A 130 22.08 -7.25 9.23
N GLU A 131 23.09 -7.34 8.36
CA GLU A 131 24.49 -7.45 8.78
C GLU A 131 25.01 -6.24 9.56
N GLN A 132 24.42 -5.05 9.38
CA GLN A 132 24.82 -3.85 10.12
C GLN A 132 24.50 -3.92 11.62
N PHE A 133 23.62 -4.84 12.04
CA PHE A 133 23.13 -4.94 13.41
C PHE A 133 23.35 -6.32 14.04
N ASN A 134 24.06 -7.22 13.36
CA ASN A 134 24.58 -8.47 13.92
C ASN A 134 25.93 -8.24 14.60
#